data_AF-A0A8H3BN73-F1
#
_entry.id   AF-A0A8H3BN73-F1
#
_cell.length_a   1.000
_cell.length_b   1.000
_cell.length_c   1.000
_cell.angle_alpha   90.00
_cell.angle_beta   90.00
_cell.angle_gamma   90.00
#
_symmetry.space_group_name_H-M   'P 1'
#
loop_
_entity.id
_entity.type
_entity.pdbx_description
1 polymer ?
#
loop_
_entity_poly.entity_id
_entity_poly.type
_entity_poly.pdbx_seq_one_letter_code
_entity_poly.pdbx_strand_id
1 'polypeptide(L)'
;MQDYPGALEILRPLATSPKAPSEIRFALARIMMEAGDTKSVRLALEGTESDAITIALEAAMLGKWEEAEVILRKAHEDEKENGIINNLAVVLLACGKLDEAISLLESMLKTSPASFVAVESFLYNLATLYELRSNAAVDRKRNMLREVAQWGGDGIKTASLKLSP
;
A
#
# COMPACT_ATOMS: atom_id res chain seq x y z
N MET A 1 -13.25 5.67 20.43
CA MET A 1 -12.78 4.41 21.03
C MET A 1 -13.05 3.34 19.99
N GLN A 2 -12.03 2.61 19.52
CA GLN A 2 -12.22 1.55 18.52
C GLN A 2 -12.71 0.28 19.21
N ASP A 3 -13.80 -0.32 18.71
CA ASP A 3 -14.41 -1.54 19.27
C ASP A 3 -13.79 -2.80 18.63
N TYR A 4 -12.53 -3.07 19.02
CA TYR A 4 -11.84 -4.28 18.58
C TYR A 4 -12.49 -5.58 19.07
N PRO A 5 -13.00 -5.69 20.32
CA PRO A 5 -13.69 -6.89 20.77
C PRO A 5 -14.91 -7.24 19.91
N GLY A 6 -15.78 -6.27 19.60
CA GLY A 6 -16.94 -6.49 18.73
C GLY A 6 -16.55 -6.86 17.31
N ALA A 7 -15.52 -6.23 16.74
CA ALA A 7 -15.02 -6.59 15.41
C ALA A 7 -14.48 -8.04 15.38
N LEU A 8 -13.76 -8.48 16.41
CA LEU A 8 -13.24 -9.84 16.51
C LEU A 8 -14.35 -10.88 16.69
N GLU A 9 -15.40 -10.56 17.44
CA GLU A 9 -16.57 -11.44 17.63
C GLU A 9 -17.27 -11.75 16.30
N ILE A 10 -17.36 -10.75 15.41
CA ILE A 10 -17.97 -10.91 14.08
C ILE A 10 -17.03 -11.62 13.11
N LEU A 11 -15.76 -11.23 13.05
CA LEU A 11 -14.83 -11.69 12.02
C LEU A 11 -14.30 -13.11 12.26
N ARG A 12 -14.08 -13.52 13.51
CA ARG A 12 -13.56 -14.86 13.85
C ARG A 12 -14.38 -16.00 13.22
N PRO A 13 -15.71 -16.09 13.43
CA PRO A 13 -16.50 -17.20 12.87
C PRO A 13 -16.51 -17.19 11.33
N LEU A 14 -16.50 -16.00 10.71
CA LEU A 14 -16.46 -15.86 9.26
C LEU A 14 -15.12 -16.34 8.68
N ALA A 15 -14.01 -16.00 9.33
CA ALA A 15 -12.66 -16.37 8.90
C ALA A 15 -12.35 -17.87 9.10
N THR A 16 -12.92 -18.49 10.14
CA THR A 16 -12.73 -19.93 10.42
C THR A 16 -13.48 -20.87 9.48
N SER A 17 -14.37 -20.34 8.64
CA SER A 17 -15.06 -21.17 7.63
C SER A 17 -14.03 -21.78 6.66
N PRO A 18 -14.13 -23.08 6.33
CA PRO A 18 -13.26 -23.72 5.34
C PRO A 18 -13.33 -23.06 3.95
N LYS A 19 -14.46 -22.40 3.64
CA LYS A 19 -14.68 -21.64 2.40
C LYS A 19 -14.48 -20.14 2.58
N ALA A 20 -13.93 -19.71 3.70
CA ALA A 20 -13.68 -18.30 3.93
C ALA A 20 -12.74 -17.76 2.84
N PRO A 21 -13.13 -16.68 2.15
CA PRO A 21 -12.23 -16.01 1.23
C PRO A 21 -11.03 -15.43 2.00
N SER A 22 -9.87 -15.39 1.34
CA SER A 22 -8.62 -14.91 1.93
C SER A 22 -8.79 -13.51 2.54
N GLU A 23 -9.56 -12.64 1.90
CA GLU A 23 -9.84 -11.26 2.29
C GLU A 23 -10.44 -11.15 3.70
N ILE A 24 -11.32 -12.07 4.10
CA ILE A 24 -11.91 -12.07 5.46
C ILE A 24 -10.86 -12.46 6.51
N ARG A 25 -9.97 -13.40 6.17
CA ARG A 25 -8.86 -13.79 7.04
C ARG A 25 -7.85 -12.66 7.19
N PHE A 26 -7.57 -11.90 6.12
CA PHE A 26 -6.76 -10.69 6.18
C PHE A 26 -7.41 -9.56 6.98
N ALA A 27 -8.71 -9.35 6.83
CA ALA A 27 -9.45 -8.38 7.65
C ALA A 27 -9.36 -8.75 9.14
N LEU A 28 -9.53 -10.03 9.48
CA LEU A 28 -9.36 -10.52 10.84
C LEU A 28 -7.94 -10.30 11.36
N ALA A 29 -6.92 -10.68 10.58
CA ALA A 29 -5.52 -10.51 10.92
C ALA A 29 -5.16 -9.04 11.16
N ARG A 30 -5.69 -8.11 10.35
CA ARG A 30 -5.47 -6.67 10.53
C ARG A 30 -6.06 -6.16 11.84
N ILE A 31 -7.29 -6.56 12.17
CA ILE A 31 -7.93 -6.19 13.44
C ILE A 31 -7.18 -6.80 14.64
N MET A 32 -6.71 -8.04 14.54
CA MET A 32 -5.88 -8.68 15.57
C MET A 32 -4.59 -7.90 15.81
N MET A 33 -3.91 -7.47 14.74
CA MET A 33 -2.69 -6.67 14.82
C MET A 33 -2.94 -5.31 15.47
N GLU A 34 -3.98 -4.59 15.06
CA GLU A 34 -4.37 -3.32 15.66
C GLU A 34 -4.75 -3.45 17.14
N ALA A 35 -5.33 -4.59 17.53
CA ALA A 35 -5.61 -4.94 18.92
C ALA A 35 -4.38 -5.42 19.71
N GLY A 36 -3.20 -5.54 19.08
CA GLY A 36 -1.96 -6.01 19.68
C GLY A 36 -1.79 -7.53 19.77
N ASP A 37 -2.69 -8.31 19.18
CA ASP A 37 -2.68 -9.78 19.15
C ASP A 37 -1.86 -10.31 17.96
N THR A 38 -0.56 -10.02 17.95
CA THR A 38 0.38 -10.43 16.90
C THR A 38 0.51 -11.95 16.78
N LYS A 39 0.24 -12.69 17.86
CA LYS A 39 0.35 -14.15 17.91
C LYS A 39 -0.73 -14.83 17.08
N SER A 40 -1.96 -14.32 17.12
CA SER A 40 -3.09 -14.92 16.41
C SER A 40 -3.09 -14.63 14.90
N VAL A 41 -2.32 -13.63 14.45
CA VAL A 41 -2.23 -13.24 13.03
C VAL A 41 -1.79 -14.41 12.15
N ARG A 42 -0.70 -15.09 12.52
CA ARG A 42 -0.17 -16.21 11.71
C ARG A 42 -1.18 -17.36 11.61
N LEU A 43 -1.89 -17.65 12.70
CA LEU A 43 -2.89 -18.71 12.71
C LEU A 43 -4.09 -18.37 11.83
N ALA A 44 -4.51 -17.10 11.81
CA ALA A 44 -5.61 -16.65 10.97
C ALA A 44 -5.27 -16.73 9.46
N LEU A 45 -3.98 -16.62 9.12
CA LEU A 45 -3.46 -16.62 7.75
C LEU A 45 -2.90 -17.97 7.31
N GLU A 46 -2.89 -18.99 8.17
CA GLU A 46 -2.31 -20.29 7.83
C GLU A 46 -3.10 -20.99 6.71
N GLY A 47 -2.39 -21.44 5.68
CA GLY A 47 -2.95 -22.21 4.56
C GLY A 47 -3.85 -21.41 3.62
N THR A 48 -3.83 -20.07 3.66
CA THR A 48 -4.47 -19.25 2.63
C THR A 48 -3.60 -19.21 1.38
N GLU A 49 -4.20 -19.47 0.22
CA GLU A 49 -3.60 -19.06 -1.04
C GLU A 49 -3.64 -17.53 -1.07
N SER A 50 -2.46 -16.95 -1.23
CA SER A 50 -2.24 -15.54 -0.99
C SER A 50 -1.36 -15.00 -2.11
N ASP A 51 -1.81 -13.93 -2.76
CA ASP A 51 -0.99 -13.23 -3.75
C ASP A 51 0.22 -12.56 -3.06
N ALA A 52 1.19 -12.12 -3.86
CA ALA A 52 2.42 -11.57 -3.32
C ALA A 52 2.21 -10.28 -2.50
N ILE A 53 1.23 -9.45 -2.86
CA ILE A 53 0.87 -8.24 -2.09
C ILE A 53 0.50 -8.65 -0.67
N THR A 54 -0.33 -9.67 -0.57
CA THR A 54 -0.94 -10.10 0.65
C THR A 54 0.10 -10.75 1.58
N ILE A 55 1.00 -11.58 1.06
CA ILE A 55 2.13 -12.14 1.84
C ILE A 55 3.05 -11.01 2.33
N ALA A 56 3.32 -10.01 1.49
CA ALA A 56 4.16 -8.88 1.88
C ALA A 56 3.51 -8.01 2.97
N LEU A 57 2.19 -7.81 2.92
CA LEU A 57 1.45 -7.10 3.96
C LEU A 57 1.50 -7.86 5.30
N GLU A 58 1.41 -9.19 5.29
CA GLU A 58 1.61 -9.98 6.52
C GLU A 58 3.01 -9.76 7.11
N ALA A 59 4.06 -9.86 6.26
CA ALA A 59 5.43 -9.64 6.70
C ALA A 59 5.61 -8.21 7.27
N ALA A 60 5.11 -7.20 6.58
CA ALA A 60 5.09 -5.80 7.01
C ALA A 60 4.38 -5.62 8.35
N MET A 61 3.21 -6.22 8.52
CA MET A 61 2.44 -6.19 9.77
C MET A 61 3.21 -6.82 10.94
N LEU A 62 4.00 -7.87 10.68
CA LEU A 62 4.87 -8.50 11.68
C LEU A 62 6.19 -7.73 11.91
N GLY A 63 6.34 -6.53 11.33
CA GLY A 63 7.53 -5.69 11.44
C GLY A 63 8.72 -6.17 10.61
N LYS A 64 8.49 -7.13 9.70
CA LYS A 64 9.53 -7.70 8.83
C LYS A 64 9.57 -7.00 7.48
N TRP A 65 9.94 -5.73 7.51
CA TRP A 65 9.88 -4.85 6.33
C TRP A 65 10.80 -5.32 5.19
N GLU A 66 11.97 -5.85 5.51
CA GLU A 66 12.92 -6.35 4.52
C GLU A 66 12.41 -7.61 3.81
N GLU A 67 11.69 -8.48 4.53
CA GLU A 67 11.04 -9.67 3.94
C GLU A 67 9.93 -9.24 2.98
N ALA A 68 9.09 -8.29 3.40
CA ALA A 68 8.03 -7.71 2.56
C ALA A 68 8.60 -7.06 1.29
N GLU A 69 9.75 -6.39 1.39
CA GLU A 69 10.43 -5.78 0.24
C GLU A 69 10.85 -6.83 -0.78
N VAL A 70 11.49 -7.91 -0.34
CA VAL A 70 11.95 -9.00 -1.23
C VAL A 70 10.76 -9.62 -1.97
N ILE A 71 9.65 -9.88 -1.26
CA ILE A 71 8.43 -10.44 -1.84
C ILE A 71 7.88 -9.52 -2.94
N LEU A 72 7.71 -8.23 -2.64
CA LEU A 72 7.13 -7.26 -3.58
C LEU A 72 8.04 -6.95 -4.76
N ARG A 73 9.37 -6.95 -4.59
CA ARG A 73 10.30 -6.81 -5.71
C ARG A 73 10.18 -7.97 -6.68
N LYS A 74 10.15 -9.21 -6.16
CA LYS A 74 9.95 -10.39 -6.99
C LYS A 74 8.62 -10.34 -7.72
N ALA A 75 7.54 -9.99 -7.00
CA ALA A 75 6.23 -9.84 -7.61
C ALA A 75 6.22 -8.79 -8.73
N HIS A 76 6.95 -7.69 -8.56
CA HIS A 76 7.04 -6.63 -9.55
C HIS A 76 7.81 -7.05 -10.82
N GLU A 77 8.79 -7.95 -10.69
CA GLU A 77 9.51 -8.54 -11.82
C GLU A 77 8.58 -9.43 -12.66
N ASP A 78 7.71 -10.20 -11.99
CA ASP A 78 6.78 -11.14 -12.63
C ASP A 78 5.55 -10.41 -13.23
N GLU A 79 4.98 -9.45 -12.49
CA GLU A 79 3.76 -8.72 -12.87
C GLU A 79 3.87 -7.21 -12.57
N LYS A 80 3.61 -6.39 -13.59
CA LYS A 80 3.60 -4.92 -13.45
C LYS A 80 2.22 -4.42 -13.07
N GLU A 81 1.75 -4.83 -11.89
CA GLU A 81 0.47 -4.37 -11.35
C GLU A 81 0.63 -3.09 -10.51
N ASN A 82 -0.32 -2.17 -10.63
CA ASN A 82 -0.36 -0.92 -9.87
C ASN A 82 -0.34 -1.17 -8.35
N GLY A 83 -1.02 -2.23 -7.89
CA GLY A 83 -1.09 -2.61 -6.48
C GLY A 83 0.27 -2.98 -5.90
N ILE A 84 1.07 -3.78 -6.63
CA ILE A 84 2.40 -4.21 -6.20
C ILE A 84 3.33 -2.99 -6.02
N ILE A 85 3.37 -2.11 -7.02
CA ILE A 85 4.22 -0.91 -7.01
C ILE A 85 3.87 0.00 -5.84
N ASN A 86 2.57 0.23 -5.61
CA ASN A 86 2.12 1.11 -4.55
C ASN A 86 2.48 0.56 -3.16
N ASN A 87 2.31 -0.74 -2.94
CA ASN A 87 2.71 -1.40 -1.71
C ASN A 87 4.24 -1.43 -1.54
N LEU A 88 4.99 -1.64 -2.62
CA LEU A 88 6.45 -1.63 -2.59
C LEU A 88 6.98 -0.27 -2.16
N ALA A 89 6.41 0.84 -2.66
CA ALA A 89 6.81 2.18 -2.24
C ALA A 89 6.58 2.43 -0.73
N VAL A 90 5.47 1.92 -0.17
CA VAL A 90 5.20 2.00 1.28
C VAL A 90 6.21 1.18 2.08
N VAL A 91 6.52 -0.03 1.63
CA VAL A 91 7.52 -0.89 2.29
C VAL A 91 8.93 -0.28 2.20
N LEU A 92 9.31 0.28 1.06
CA LEU A 92 10.59 0.99 0.90
C LEU A 92 10.70 2.17 1.86
N LEU A 93 9.63 2.94 2.04
CA LEU A 93 9.59 4.01 3.04
C LEU A 93 9.82 3.45 4.45
N ALA A 94 9.15 2.35 4.82
CA ALA A 94 9.30 1.71 6.12
C ALA A 94 10.73 1.17 6.35
N CYS A 95 11.40 0.70 5.30
CA CYS A 95 12.82 0.34 5.30
C CYS A 95 13.78 1.55 5.35
N GLY A 96 13.27 2.79 5.42
CA GLY A 96 14.08 4.02 5.40
C GLY A 96 14.61 4.42 4.01
N LYS A 97 14.14 3.75 2.94
CA LYS A 97 14.59 3.96 1.55
C LYS A 97 13.71 4.99 0.83
N LEU A 98 13.59 6.19 1.42
CA LEU A 98 12.72 7.27 0.94
C LEU A 98 12.98 7.65 -0.53
N ASP A 99 14.25 7.86 -0.90
CA ASP A 99 14.61 8.28 -2.26
C ASP A 99 14.33 7.19 -3.30
N GLU A 100 14.45 5.92 -2.92
CA GLU A 100 14.11 4.80 -3.80
C GLU A 100 12.60 4.70 -3.99
N ALA A 101 11.81 4.84 -2.92
CA ALA A 101 10.35 4.86 -3.00
C ALA A 101 9.84 5.96 -3.94
N ILE A 102 10.43 7.17 -3.84
CA ILE A 102 10.12 8.29 -4.74
C ILE A 102 10.48 7.93 -6.18
N SER A 103 11.70 7.44 -6.40
CA SER A 103 12.20 7.11 -7.73
C SER A 103 11.35 6.03 -8.41
N LEU A 104 10.91 5.04 -7.65
CA LEU A 104 10.00 3.99 -8.14
C LEU A 104 8.68 4.59 -8.64
N LEU A 105 7.98 5.36 -7.81
CA LEU A 105 6.68 5.95 -8.20
C LEU A 105 6.84 6.97 -9.33
N GLU A 106 7.87 7.82 -9.31
CA GLU A 106 8.16 8.76 -10.40
C GLU A 106 8.41 8.04 -11.72
N SER A 107 9.11 6.90 -11.70
CA SER A 107 9.38 6.12 -12.91
C SER A 107 8.08 5.60 -13.53
N MET A 108 7.13 5.15 -12.71
CA MET A 108 5.84 4.61 -13.18
C MET A 108 4.95 5.69 -13.78
N LEU A 109 4.96 6.89 -13.19
CA LEU A 109 4.27 8.04 -13.74
C LEU A 109 4.85 8.44 -15.11
N LYS A 110 6.14 8.25 -15.34
CA LYS A 110 6.79 8.52 -16.64
C LYS A 110 6.55 7.43 -17.67
N THR A 111 6.63 6.15 -17.28
CA THR A 111 6.54 5.03 -18.24
C THR A 111 5.11 4.64 -18.59
N SER A 112 4.17 4.84 -17.67
CA SER A 112 2.77 4.42 -17.86
C SER A 112 1.79 5.44 -17.25
N PRO A 113 1.88 6.73 -17.62
CA PRO A 113 1.11 7.80 -16.98
C PRO A 113 -0.39 7.50 -16.92
N ALA A 114 -0.99 7.08 -18.04
CA ALA A 114 -2.43 6.77 -18.12
C ALA A 114 -2.89 5.68 -17.11
N SER A 115 -2.00 4.76 -16.74
CA SER A 115 -2.30 3.68 -15.79
C SER A 115 -2.30 4.14 -14.34
N PHE A 116 -1.62 5.24 -14.00
CA PHE A 116 -1.38 5.67 -12.62
C PHE A 116 -2.01 7.01 -12.26
N VAL A 117 -2.25 7.90 -13.23
CA VAL A 117 -2.83 9.24 -12.96
C VAL A 117 -4.24 9.21 -12.37
N ALA A 118 -4.97 8.11 -12.54
CA ALA A 118 -6.29 7.90 -11.95
C ALA A 118 -6.27 7.12 -10.62
N VAL A 119 -5.10 6.62 -10.19
CA VAL A 119 -4.96 5.79 -8.99
C VAL A 119 -4.70 6.68 -7.78
N GLU A 120 -5.76 6.98 -7.02
CA GLU A 120 -5.71 7.95 -5.92
C GLU A 120 -4.68 7.58 -4.83
N SER A 121 -4.60 6.30 -4.47
CA SER A 121 -3.66 5.81 -3.45
C SER A 121 -2.20 6.00 -3.87
N PHE A 122 -1.90 5.79 -5.14
CA PHE A 122 -0.59 6.01 -5.72
C PHE A 122 -0.18 7.49 -5.65
N LEU A 123 -1.06 8.40 -6.08
CA LEU A 123 -0.79 9.84 -6.05
C LEU A 123 -0.64 10.36 -4.62
N TYR A 124 -1.48 9.87 -3.71
CA TYR A 124 -1.43 10.23 -2.29
C TYR A 124 -0.11 9.80 -1.64
N ASN A 125 0.34 8.58 -1.93
CA ASN A 125 1.61 8.07 -1.43
C ASN A 125 2.78 8.88 -1.98
N LEU A 126 2.83 9.15 -3.29
CA LEU A 126 3.88 9.98 -3.88
C LEU A 126 3.90 11.41 -3.29
N ALA A 127 2.74 12.03 -3.13
CA ALA A 127 2.62 13.36 -2.50
C ALA A 127 3.11 13.35 -1.05
N THR A 128 2.83 12.28 -0.29
CA THR A 128 3.30 12.10 1.08
C THR A 128 4.82 11.90 1.13
N LEU A 129 5.39 11.09 0.24
CA LEU A 129 6.85 10.93 0.13
C LEU A 129 7.54 12.25 -0.21
N TYR A 130 6.95 13.08 -1.08
CA TYR A 130 7.46 14.42 -1.36
C TYR A 130 7.47 15.32 -0.13
N GLU A 131 6.43 15.29 0.70
CA GLU A 131 6.38 16.08 1.95
C GLU A 131 7.43 15.64 2.97
N LEU A 132 7.72 14.34 3.06
CA LEU A 132 8.77 13.82 3.91
C LEU A 132 10.17 14.27 3.44
N ARG A 133 10.30 14.67 2.17
CA ARG A 133 11.55 15.20 1.59
C ARG A 133 11.65 16.72 1.80
N SER A 134 12.54 17.14 2.68
CA SER A 134 12.61 18.49 3.27
C SER A 134 12.77 19.70 2.33
N ASN A 135 13.20 19.54 1.08
CA ASN A 135 13.72 20.65 0.27
C ASN A 135 13.14 20.78 -1.16
N ALA A 136 12.10 20.03 -1.53
CA ALA A 136 11.50 20.19 -2.88
C ALA A 136 10.02 19.78 -3.00
N ALA A 137 9.30 19.60 -1.88
CA ALA A 137 7.96 19.03 -1.89
C ALA A 137 6.98 19.78 -2.81
N VAL A 138 6.97 21.12 -2.71
CA VAL A 138 6.05 21.97 -3.47
C VAL A 138 6.29 21.86 -4.98
N ASP A 139 7.54 21.98 -5.42
CA ASP A 139 7.86 21.95 -6.86
C ASP A 139 7.64 20.56 -7.45
N ARG A 140 7.93 19.51 -6.69
CA ARG A 140 7.66 18.12 -7.11
C ARG A 140 6.16 17.84 -7.25
N LYS A 141 5.33 18.30 -6.29
CA LYS A 141 3.86 18.20 -6.41
C LYS A 141 3.31 19.00 -7.59
N ARG A 142 3.87 20.18 -7.89
CA ARG A 142 3.50 20.99 -9.06
C ARG A 142 3.85 20.29 -10.38
N ASN A 143 5.03 19.68 -10.46
CA ASN A 143 5.40 18.87 -11.63
C ASN A 143 4.51 17.63 -11.76
N MET A 144 4.19 16.96 -10.65
CA MET A 144 3.24 15.85 -10.65
C MET A 144 1.84 16.29 -11.13
N LEU A 145 1.34 17.45 -10.69
CA LEU A 145 0.08 18.00 -11.20
C LEU A 145 0.12 18.22 -12.71
N ARG A 146 1.24 18.68 -13.27
CA ARG A 146 1.40 18.86 -14.73
C ARG A 146 1.22 17.52 -15.46
N GLU A 147 1.90 16.47 -15.00
CA GLU A 147 1.77 15.12 -15.58
C GLU A 147 0.32 14.61 -15.46
N VAL A 148 -0.27 14.70 -14.26
CA VAL A 148 -1.65 14.25 -14.03
C VAL A 148 -2.65 15.01 -14.90
N ALA A 149 -2.48 16.32 -15.08
CA ALA A 149 -3.36 17.12 -15.93
C ALA A 149 -3.23 16.78 -17.41
N GLN A 150 -2.03 16.43 -17.87
CA GLN A 150 -1.79 16.05 -19.26
C GLN A 150 -2.52 14.75 -19.65
N TRP A 151 -2.62 13.80 -18.71
CA TRP A 151 -3.15 12.46 -18.99
C TRP A 151 -4.53 12.17 -18.35
N GLY A 152 -4.92 12.91 -17.31
CA GLY A 152 -6.16 12.70 -16.54
C GLY A 152 -7.34 13.60 -16.93
N GLY A 153 -7.11 14.64 -17.73
CA GLY A 153 -8.19 15.52 -18.23
C GLY A 153 -8.96 16.22 -17.11
N ASP A 154 -10.29 16.15 -17.15
CA ASP A 154 -11.22 16.71 -16.14
C ASP A 154 -11.39 15.82 -14.90
N GLY A 155 -10.87 14.59 -14.93
CA GLY A 155 -10.95 13.61 -13.85
C GLY A 155 -9.97 13.80 -12.70
N ILE A 156 -9.20 14.90 -12.66
CA ILE A 156 -8.12 15.11 -11.69
C ILE A 156 -8.65 15.10 -10.25
N LYS A 157 -8.17 14.14 -9.47
CA LYS A 157 -8.45 14.02 -8.04
C LYS A 157 -7.45 14.87 -7.24
N THR A 158 -7.68 16.17 -7.18
CA THR A 158 -6.76 17.13 -6.56
C THR A 158 -6.49 16.85 -5.08
N ALA A 159 -7.42 16.22 -4.36
CA ALA A 159 -7.26 15.78 -2.98
C ALA A 159 -6.07 14.81 -2.80
N SER A 160 -5.85 13.92 -3.77
CA SER A 160 -4.75 12.95 -3.73
C SER A 160 -3.37 13.59 -3.93
N LEU A 161 -3.30 14.84 -4.42
CA LEU A 161 -2.04 15.54 -4.67
C LEU A 161 -1.52 16.31 -3.45
N LYS A 162 -2.33 16.41 -2.37
CA LYS A 162 -2.01 17.16 -1.13
C LYS A 162 -1.48 18.57 -1.43
N LEU A 163 -2.16 19.29 -2.33
CA LEU A 163 -1.82 20.69 -2.65
C LEU A 163 -2.28 21.57 -1.49
N SER A 164 -1.35 22.32 -0.89
CA SER A 164 -1.69 23.36 0.08
C SER A 164 -2.14 24.64 -0.65
N PRO A 165 -3.11 25.39 -0.11
CA PRO A 165 -3.49 26.70 -0.64
C PRO A 165 -2.33 27.71 -0.62
#